data_AF-A0A7V6R511-F1
#
_entry.id   AF-A0A7V6R511-F1
#
_cell.length_a   1.000
_cell.length_b   1.000
_cell.length_c   1.000
_cell.angle_alpha   90.00
_cell.angle_beta   90.00
_cell.angle_gamma   90.00
#
_symmetry.space_group_name_H-M   'P 1'
#
loop_
_entity.id
_entity.type
_entity.pdbx_description
1 polymer ?
#
loop_
_entity_poly.entity_id
_entity_poly.type
_entity_poly.pdbx_seq_one_letter_code
_entity_poly.pdbx_strand_id
1 'polypeptide(L)'
;MRKKILSLFLVLFFISVLMPLPSFAYSDPNNGDWSSKTVILRGTSEAELMVRVGDIDALNFKNAVDGYGYNPFTAVDQYSHSFPWIEDPLDPEGTDRIYIGSNETGSISDGYSRNYYNWLNAEDDYWYEDENIACAKGALTITLNYDTSDIKVKSALLQLCIDDFQALTFGSNFTVTLNGRDAPFIAELLNHVDQTGPTSYIVSAIIPSGFYNEIASGKLVIKIDETNGVGDGYAVDFVKLLINYNENVFKGRFSGRVYGAENATVRLLGTSTTVTTGYGGIFTFDAIPGLNAVRASAPGYKEEYDFGIVLSTETEWEPYIYLSEGTGTPDIDFSKFAATEAWSEASSWAIEELKKASDWGLIPDVLIGADMTKPITRAEFAAVCVKLYENLSNTKAQPVTSNPFTDCNDPEVLKAFNLGLTNGTSPTTFSPNMLLNREQAATMLTRVYKKVTMEGWTLETDSQFKLDYDKPAAFADDHLISSWAKDSVYFMVAKNIIKGVGGNKFAPKNTTPAEESMHYANATREQAILIATRMVENLK
;
A
#
# COMPACT_ATOMS: atom_id res chain seq x y z
N MET A 1 20.42 80.87 12.63
CA MET A 1 21.21 79.89 13.41
C MET A 1 20.28 78.78 13.90
N ARG A 2 20.53 77.56 13.44
CA ARG A 2 20.30 76.26 14.10
C ARG A 2 19.08 76.14 15.03
N LYS A 3 18.04 75.43 14.55
CA LYS A 3 17.28 74.38 15.27
C LYS A 3 15.91 74.21 14.60
N LYS A 4 15.58 72.97 14.21
CA LYS A 4 14.27 72.39 13.84
C LYS A 4 14.25 71.52 12.56
N ILE A 5 15.33 70.80 12.28
CA ILE A 5 15.28 69.61 11.41
C ILE A 5 16.14 68.53 12.07
N LEU A 6 15.66 67.93 13.16
CA LEU A 6 16.19 66.67 13.69
C LEU A 6 15.23 66.11 14.77
N SER A 7 13.99 65.80 14.40
CA SER A 7 13.07 65.07 15.29
C SER A 7 12.04 64.21 14.53
N LEU A 8 12.36 63.81 13.30
CA LEU A 8 11.53 62.90 12.51
C LEU A 8 12.36 61.77 11.88
N PHE A 9 13.41 61.34 12.58
CA PHE A 9 14.24 60.19 12.19
C PHE A 9 14.58 59.27 13.38
N LEU A 10 13.86 59.41 14.50
CA LEU A 10 14.10 58.62 15.72
C LEU A 10 12.83 57.98 16.29
N VAL A 11 11.80 57.73 15.46
CA VAL A 11 10.59 56.97 15.83
C VAL A 11 10.23 55.93 14.75
N LEU A 12 11.11 55.71 13.76
CA LEU A 12 10.91 54.72 12.69
C LEU A 12 11.92 53.57 12.73
N PHE A 13 12.62 53.40 13.86
CA PHE A 13 13.60 52.32 14.06
C PHE A 13 13.34 51.47 15.32
N PHE A 14 12.11 51.50 15.86
CA PHE A 14 11.71 50.67 16.99
C PHE A 14 10.31 50.06 16.81
N ILE A 15 9.98 49.72 15.56
CA ILE A 15 8.99 48.68 15.24
C ILE A 15 9.66 47.73 14.25
N SER A 16 10.87 47.28 14.57
CA SER A 16 11.33 45.98 14.10
C SER A 16 10.66 44.96 15.02
N VAL A 17 9.44 44.57 14.63
CA VAL A 17 9.06 43.17 14.55
C VAL A 17 9.82 42.29 15.56
N LEU A 18 9.31 42.20 16.78
CA LEU A 18 9.40 40.97 17.56
C LEU A 18 8.55 39.93 16.79
N MET A 19 9.05 39.49 15.63
CA MET A 19 8.72 38.17 15.17
C MET A 19 9.28 37.25 16.25
N PRO A 20 8.51 36.28 16.75
CA PRO A 20 9.13 35.19 17.48
C PRO A 20 10.24 34.67 16.57
N LEU A 21 11.50 34.70 17.05
CA LEU A 21 12.53 33.91 16.41
C LEU A 21 11.94 32.51 16.31
N PRO A 22 11.80 31.90 15.11
CA PRO A 22 11.38 30.52 15.06
C PRO A 22 12.36 29.77 15.95
N SER A 23 11.83 29.01 16.91
CA SER A 23 12.58 27.87 17.45
C SER A 23 13.16 27.17 16.21
N PHE A 24 14.48 27.00 16.19
CA PHE A 24 15.11 26.33 15.05
C PHE A 24 14.60 24.89 15.08
N ALA A 25 13.53 24.62 14.33
CA ALA A 25 12.99 23.29 14.24
C ALA A 25 14.09 22.36 13.75
N TYR A 26 14.36 21.31 14.53
CA TYR A 26 15.37 20.33 14.17
C TYR A 26 14.98 19.71 12.84
N SER A 27 15.93 19.56 11.91
CA SER A 27 15.65 19.00 10.59
C SER A 27 16.83 18.24 10.04
N ASP A 28 16.56 17.24 9.21
CA ASP A 28 17.60 16.49 8.50
C ASP A 28 17.15 16.09 7.08
N PRO A 29 18.09 15.76 6.17
CA PRO A 29 17.78 15.46 4.77
C PRO A 29 16.88 14.24 4.53
N ASN A 30 16.78 13.33 5.49
CA ASN A 30 16.04 12.08 5.37
C ASN A 30 14.69 12.09 6.11
N ASN A 31 14.46 13.04 7.02
CA ASN A 31 13.21 13.15 7.78
C ASN A 31 12.51 14.53 7.65
N GLY A 32 13.17 15.51 7.03
CA GLY A 32 12.66 16.87 6.86
C GLY A 32 12.68 17.65 8.17
N ASP A 33 11.78 18.62 8.30
CA ASP A 33 11.51 19.33 9.54
C ASP A 33 10.82 18.40 10.53
N TRP A 34 11.43 18.16 11.70
CA TRP A 34 10.94 17.22 12.69
C TRP A 34 9.61 17.65 13.31
N SER A 35 9.36 18.96 13.43
CA SER A 35 8.10 19.52 13.98
C SER A 35 6.92 19.44 13.00
N SER A 36 7.18 19.10 11.74
CA SER A 36 6.11 18.95 10.75
C SER A 36 5.33 17.66 10.99
N LYS A 37 4.01 17.79 11.14
CA LYS A 37 3.06 16.67 11.32
C LYS A 37 2.96 15.75 10.09
N THR A 38 3.39 16.22 8.93
CA THR A 38 3.51 15.41 7.70
C THR A 38 4.69 15.90 6.87
N VAL A 39 5.52 14.98 6.40
CA VAL A 39 6.65 15.28 5.52
C VAL A 39 6.65 14.33 4.33
N ILE A 40 6.86 14.87 3.14
CA ILE A 40 7.05 14.09 1.90
C ILE A 40 8.33 14.60 1.22
N LEU A 41 9.33 13.72 1.07
CA LEU A 41 10.59 14.05 0.40
C LEU A 41 10.84 13.07 -0.75
N ARG A 42 11.36 13.57 -1.87
CA ARG A 42 11.77 12.78 -3.03
C ARG A 42 13.28 12.72 -3.13
N GLY A 43 13.81 11.55 -3.50
CA GLY A 43 15.24 11.34 -3.72
C GLY A 43 16.09 11.59 -2.47
N THR A 44 15.62 11.14 -1.30
CA THR A 44 16.45 11.15 -0.09
C THR A 44 17.59 10.14 -0.25
N SER A 45 18.55 10.13 0.69
CA SER A 45 19.59 9.10 0.68
C SER A 45 19.05 7.70 0.96
N GLU A 46 17.82 7.61 1.46
CA GLU A 46 17.18 6.38 1.93
C GLU A 46 16.12 5.85 0.97
N ALA A 47 15.52 6.67 0.11
CA ALA A 47 14.43 6.25 -0.78
C ALA A 47 14.18 7.20 -1.96
N GLU A 48 13.52 6.67 -3.00
CA GLU A 48 12.96 7.49 -4.09
C GLU A 48 11.85 8.41 -3.57
N LEU A 49 11.01 7.92 -2.65
CA LEU A 49 10.03 8.72 -1.90
C LEU A 49 10.04 8.32 -0.42
N MET A 50 10.13 9.31 0.45
CA MET A 50 9.94 9.20 1.90
C MET A 50 8.67 9.94 2.29
N VAL A 51 7.80 9.27 3.05
CA VAL A 51 6.57 9.85 3.60
C VAL A 51 6.59 9.64 5.11
N ARG A 52 6.43 10.71 5.90
CA ARG A 52 6.34 10.67 7.36
C ARG A 52 5.05 11.33 7.82
N VAL A 53 4.41 10.73 8.82
CA VAL A 53 3.21 11.24 9.50
C VAL A 53 3.44 11.13 11.01
N GLY A 54 3.12 12.20 11.75
CA GLY A 54 3.56 12.45 13.13
C GLY A 54 4.85 13.26 13.13
N ASP A 55 4.99 14.21 14.06
CA ASP A 55 6.25 14.89 14.33
C ASP A 55 7.25 13.98 15.09
N ILE A 56 8.47 14.48 15.36
CA ILE A 56 9.47 13.72 16.13
C ILE A 56 9.71 14.51 17.41
N ASP A 57 8.97 14.17 18.47
CA ASP A 57 9.02 14.90 19.73
C ASP A 57 8.81 14.07 21.00
N ALA A 58 8.85 12.74 20.87
CA ALA A 58 8.71 11.78 21.97
C ALA A 58 7.34 11.91 22.66
N LEU A 59 6.27 11.79 21.87
CA LEU A 59 4.88 11.81 22.33
C LEU A 59 4.51 13.14 23.00
N ASN A 60 4.67 14.25 22.29
CA ASN A 60 4.38 15.61 22.77
C ASN A 60 5.24 16.08 23.96
N PHE A 61 6.38 15.44 24.23
CA PHE A 61 7.19 15.83 25.38
C PHE A 61 8.04 17.08 25.10
N LYS A 62 7.60 18.21 25.66
CA LYS A 62 8.27 19.51 25.49
C LYS A 62 9.77 19.46 25.83
N ASN A 63 10.58 19.95 24.90
CA ASN A 63 12.05 20.00 24.95
C ASN A 63 12.76 18.63 24.84
N ALA A 64 12.09 17.53 24.50
CA ALA A 64 12.75 16.24 24.30
C ALA A 64 13.92 16.36 23.30
N VAL A 65 13.69 17.03 22.17
CA VAL A 65 14.71 17.28 21.14
C VAL A 65 15.72 18.35 21.59
N ASP A 66 15.27 19.59 21.79
CA ASP A 66 16.16 20.75 22.02
C ASP A 66 16.87 20.74 23.39
N GLY A 67 16.22 20.17 24.41
CA GLY A 67 16.69 20.19 25.80
C GLY A 67 17.42 18.91 26.22
N TYR A 68 17.09 17.77 25.61
CA TYR A 68 17.55 16.46 26.06
C TYR A 68 18.16 15.59 24.95
N GLY A 69 18.18 16.06 23.70
CA GLY A 69 18.85 15.38 22.59
C GLY A 69 18.14 14.10 22.14
N TYR A 70 16.82 14.01 22.31
CA TYR A 70 16.01 12.92 21.76
C TYR A 70 16.28 12.78 20.25
N ASN A 71 16.69 11.59 19.86
CA ASN A 71 16.91 11.22 18.46
C ASN A 71 16.64 9.73 18.29
N PRO A 72 15.46 9.35 17.78
CA PRO A 72 15.05 7.95 17.70
C PRO A 72 15.82 7.16 16.64
N PHE A 73 16.65 7.82 15.82
CA PHE A 73 17.45 7.18 14.77
C PHE A 73 18.85 6.73 15.23
N THR A 74 19.35 7.22 16.37
CA THR A 74 20.77 7.04 16.74
C THR A 74 21.03 6.70 18.20
N ALA A 75 20.06 6.80 19.10
CA ALA A 75 20.30 6.70 20.54
C ALA A 75 19.98 5.30 21.12
N VAL A 76 20.84 4.83 22.04
CA VAL A 76 20.62 3.63 22.88
C VAL A 76 19.76 3.98 24.09
N ASP A 77 20.04 5.12 24.72
CA ASP A 77 19.26 5.68 25.80
C ASP A 77 18.50 6.88 25.25
N GLN A 78 17.19 6.78 25.20
CA GLN A 78 16.34 7.88 24.79
C GLN A 78 15.82 8.67 25.98
N TYR A 79 15.31 9.87 25.70
CA TYR A 79 14.66 10.67 26.71
C TYR A 79 13.43 9.95 27.25
N SER A 80 13.40 9.74 28.57
CA SER A 80 12.27 9.19 29.30
C SER A 80 11.18 10.25 29.44
N HIS A 81 10.03 10.06 28.81
CA HIS A 81 8.86 10.93 29.01
C HIS A 81 8.03 10.49 30.23
N SER A 82 7.03 11.29 30.60
CA SER A 82 6.12 11.01 31.72
C SER A 82 4.68 11.10 31.26
N PHE A 83 3.84 10.18 31.73
CA PHE A 83 2.39 10.20 31.52
C PHE A 83 1.62 10.72 32.74
N PRO A 84 0.51 11.48 32.55
CA PRO A 84 -0.10 11.86 31.28
C PRO A 84 0.55 13.06 30.60
N TRP A 85 0.42 13.12 29.28
CA TRP A 85 0.68 14.31 28.46
C TRP A 85 -0.59 14.81 27.79
N ILE A 86 -0.53 16.07 27.36
CA ILE A 86 -1.65 16.78 26.73
C ILE A 86 -1.64 16.46 25.23
N GLU A 87 -2.81 16.20 24.68
CA GLU A 87 -3.01 16.02 23.24
C GLU A 87 -2.70 17.33 22.48
N ASP A 88 -1.81 17.29 21.48
CA ASP A 88 -1.76 18.34 20.46
C ASP A 88 -2.86 18.06 19.41
N PRO A 89 -3.90 18.91 19.29
CA PRO A 89 -4.99 18.69 18.35
C PRO A 89 -4.56 18.79 16.87
N LEU A 90 -3.31 19.19 16.59
CA LEU A 90 -2.73 19.17 15.25
C LEU A 90 -2.08 17.83 14.92
N ASP A 91 -1.90 16.94 15.90
CA ASP A 91 -1.35 15.62 15.66
C ASP A 91 -2.24 14.82 14.73
N PRO A 92 -1.65 14.10 13.77
CA PRO A 92 -2.39 13.11 13.00
C PRO A 92 -3.04 12.08 13.93
N GLU A 93 -4.23 11.61 13.54
CA GLU A 93 -4.86 10.50 14.23
C GLU A 93 -3.90 9.31 14.33
N GLY A 94 -3.84 8.70 15.51
CA GLY A 94 -2.97 7.56 15.80
C GLY A 94 -1.56 7.90 16.25
N THR A 95 -1.13 9.16 16.22
CA THR A 95 0.18 9.57 16.78
C THR A 95 0.04 10.23 18.15
N ASP A 96 1.13 10.21 18.92
CA ASP A 96 1.34 10.97 20.16
C ASP A 96 0.25 10.77 21.23
N ARG A 97 -0.35 9.59 21.20
CA ARG A 97 -1.50 9.22 22.01
C ARG A 97 -1.39 7.77 22.45
N ILE A 98 -1.69 7.53 23.72
CA ILE A 98 -1.82 6.16 24.22
C ILE A 98 -3.15 5.56 23.78
N TYR A 99 -3.10 4.41 23.13
CA TYR A 99 -4.26 3.60 22.81
C TYR A 99 -4.39 2.44 23.80
N ILE A 100 -5.62 2.24 24.29
CA ILE A 100 -6.00 1.00 24.95
C ILE A 100 -6.82 0.15 23.97
N GLY A 101 -6.50 -1.13 23.87
CA GLY A 101 -7.09 -2.05 22.90
C GLY A 101 -8.62 -2.04 22.86
N SER A 102 -9.18 -2.39 21.69
CA SER A 102 -10.64 -2.44 21.51
C SER A 102 -11.36 -3.34 22.51
N ASN A 103 -10.69 -4.41 22.96
CA ASN A 103 -11.27 -5.43 23.84
C ASN A 103 -10.92 -5.25 25.33
N GLU A 104 -10.16 -4.22 25.69
CA GLU A 104 -9.78 -3.95 27.07
C GLU A 104 -11.03 -3.58 27.91
N THR A 105 -11.11 -4.05 29.17
CA THR A 105 -12.31 -3.87 30.02
C THR A 105 -12.06 -3.22 31.40
N GLY A 106 -10.84 -2.82 31.72
CA GLY A 106 -10.42 -2.21 32.98
C GLY A 106 -10.04 -3.21 34.09
N SER A 107 -10.11 -4.52 33.83
CA SER A 107 -9.88 -5.57 34.84
C SER A 107 -8.42 -5.95 35.06
N ILE A 108 -7.57 -5.73 34.07
CA ILE A 108 -6.11 -5.95 34.10
C ILE A 108 -5.53 -4.70 33.47
N SER A 109 -4.88 -3.82 34.24
CA SER A 109 -4.41 -2.54 33.75
C SER A 109 -2.98 -2.24 34.19
N ASP A 110 -2.20 -1.76 33.24
CA ASP A 110 -0.99 -0.99 33.47
C ASP A 110 -1.31 0.43 33.99
N GLY A 111 -0.28 1.28 34.07
CA GLY A 111 -0.45 2.68 34.48
C GLY A 111 -1.38 3.46 33.56
N TYR A 112 -1.28 3.23 32.24
CA TYR A 112 -2.03 3.96 31.22
C TYR A 112 -3.51 3.63 31.21
N SER A 113 -3.83 2.34 31.11
CA SER A 113 -5.19 1.82 31.06
C SER A 113 -5.95 2.18 32.32
N ARG A 114 -5.30 2.10 33.49
CA ARG A 114 -5.91 2.54 34.75
C ARG A 114 -6.22 4.03 34.73
N ASN A 115 -5.28 4.87 34.28
CA ASN A 115 -5.50 6.31 34.21
C ASN A 115 -6.62 6.68 33.22
N TYR A 116 -6.76 5.97 32.10
CA TYR A 116 -7.86 6.16 31.15
C TYR A 116 -9.23 5.95 31.79
N TYR A 117 -9.43 4.85 32.55
CA TYR A 117 -10.73 4.62 33.21
C TYR A 117 -10.97 5.54 34.40
N ASN A 118 -9.92 5.90 35.15
CA ASN A 118 -10.05 6.87 36.23
C ASN A 118 -10.49 8.24 35.68
N TRP A 119 -9.93 8.64 34.54
CA TRP A 119 -10.34 9.85 33.81
C TRP A 119 -11.80 9.76 33.33
N LEU A 120 -12.20 8.67 32.68
CA LEU A 120 -13.59 8.47 32.23
C LEU A 120 -14.63 8.52 33.36
N ASN A 121 -14.27 7.98 34.52
CA ASN A 121 -15.19 7.87 35.66
C ASN A 121 -15.25 9.13 36.52
N ALA A 122 -14.47 10.17 36.20
CA ALA A 122 -14.39 11.43 36.94
C ALA A 122 -14.26 11.20 38.46
N GLU A 123 -13.42 10.24 38.88
CA GLU A 123 -13.15 10.05 40.30
C GLU A 123 -12.43 11.31 40.83
N ASP A 124 -13.19 12.13 41.58
CA ASP A 124 -12.99 13.53 42.04
C ASP A 124 -11.64 13.89 42.73
N ASP A 125 -10.65 13.00 42.79
CA ASP A 125 -9.46 13.17 43.65
C ASP A 125 -8.12 13.21 42.88
N TYR A 126 -8.15 13.29 41.54
CA TYR A 126 -6.94 13.42 40.72
C TYR A 126 -6.77 14.83 40.16
N TRP A 127 -5.55 15.35 40.32
CA TRP A 127 -5.07 16.71 39.99
C TRP A 127 -5.14 17.15 38.51
N TYR A 128 -5.91 16.46 37.67
CA TYR A 128 -6.03 16.76 36.25
C TYR A 128 -7.24 17.65 36.01
N GLU A 129 -7.10 18.94 36.32
CA GLU A 129 -8.09 19.97 36.01
C GLU A 129 -8.16 20.32 34.50
N ASP A 130 -7.45 19.60 33.62
CA ASP A 130 -7.31 19.94 32.19
C ASP A 130 -7.83 18.83 31.25
N GLU A 131 -8.74 19.21 30.36
CA GLU A 131 -9.69 18.34 29.63
C GLU A 131 -9.14 17.56 28.41
N ASN A 132 -7.82 17.45 28.16
CA ASN A 132 -7.31 16.83 26.91
C ASN A 132 -6.10 15.89 27.14
N ILE A 133 -6.26 14.83 27.92
CA ILE A 133 -5.22 13.78 28.03
C ILE A 133 -5.12 13.04 26.70
N ALA A 134 -3.91 12.84 26.19
CA ALA A 134 -3.64 12.11 24.97
C ALA A 134 -3.82 10.59 25.16
N CYS A 135 -5.07 10.16 25.29
CA CYS A 135 -5.45 8.76 25.35
C CYS A 135 -6.71 8.44 24.52
N ALA A 136 -6.79 7.24 23.96
CA ALA A 136 -7.94 6.76 23.21
C ALA A 136 -8.20 5.27 23.48
N LYS A 137 -9.45 4.85 23.27
CA LYS A 137 -9.83 3.43 23.26
C LYS A 137 -10.14 2.97 21.85
N GLY A 138 -9.69 1.76 21.52
CA GLY A 138 -9.89 1.11 20.25
C GLY A 138 -8.59 0.95 19.47
N ALA A 139 -8.75 0.66 18.18
CA ALA A 139 -7.60 0.50 17.30
C ALA A 139 -6.95 1.84 16.96
N LEU A 140 -5.64 1.91 17.11
CA LEU A 140 -4.78 2.97 16.59
C LEU A 140 -4.84 2.97 15.06
N THR A 141 -5.13 4.12 14.45
CA THR A 141 -5.22 4.26 12.98
C THR A 141 -4.42 5.45 12.52
N ILE A 142 -3.42 5.24 11.64
CA ILE A 142 -2.60 6.29 11.04
C ILE A 142 -2.76 6.26 9.52
N THR A 143 -3.01 7.43 8.91
CA THR A 143 -3.18 7.56 7.45
C THR A 143 -2.06 8.38 6.82
N LEU A 144 -1.35 7.76 5.88
CA LEU A 144 -0.37 8.42 5.00
C LEU A 144 -1.01 8.67 3.64
N ASN A 145 -0.97 9.92 3.16
CA ASN A 145 -1.38 10.30 1.81
C ASN A 145 -0.17 10.84 1.05
N TYR A 146 0.03 10.39 -0.19
CA TYR A 146 1.20 10.71 -1.00
C TYR A 146 0.92 10.50 -2.49
N ASP A 147 1.84 10.95 -3.35
CA ASP A 147 1.72 10.82 -4.80
C ASP A 147 2.79 9.86 -5.35
N THR A 148 2.32 8.74 -5.91
CA THR A 148 3.11 7.69 -6.58
C THR A 148 2.87 7.65 -8.09
N SER A 149 2.18 8.65 -8.68
CA SER A 149 1.78 8.62 -10.10
C SER A 149 2.95 8.49 -11.10
N ASP A 150 4.14 8.94 -10.72
CA ASP A 150 5.39 8.84 -11.47
C ASP A 150 6.38 7.80 -10.92
N ILE A 151 6.00 7.05 -9.87
CA ILE A 151 6.85 6.07 -9.20
C ILE A 151 6.32 4.66 -9.42
N LYS A 152 7.15 3.81 -10.03
CA LYS A 152 6.90 2.36 -10.01
C LYS A 152 7.41 1.79 -8.67
N VAL A 153 6.52 1.32 -7.81
CA VAL A 153 6.87 0.66 -6.55
C VAL A 153 7.60 -0.67 -6.83
N LYS A 154 8.81 -0.80 -6.31
CA LYS A 154 9.73 -1.95 -6.41
C LYS A 154 10.11 -2.49 -5.04
N SER A 155 10.12 -1.62 -4.03
CA SER A 155 10.34 -1.96 -2.64
C SER A 155 9.59 -0.97 -1.75
N ALA A 156 9.22 -1.40 -0.54
CA ALA A 156 8.62 -0.54 0.46
C ALA A 156 9.07 -1.00 1.86
N LEU A 157 9.44 -0.04 2.70
CA LEU A 157 9.83 -0.26 4.09
C LEU A 157 9.00 0.67 4.98
N LEU A 158 8.38 0.11 6.00
CA LEU A 158 7.64 0.85 7.02
C LEU A 158 8.47 0.92 8.30
N GLN A 159 8.53 2.10 8.89
CA GLN A 159 9.15 2.36 10.18
C GLN A 159 8.10 2.95 11.12
N LEU A 160 8.01 2.39 12.32
CA LEU A 160 7.12 2.85 13.40
C LEU A 160 8.00 3.24 14.57
N CYS A 161 7.89 4.47 15.08
CA CYS A 161 8.50 4.85 16.35
C CYS A 161 7.50 4.53 17.45
N ILE A 162 7.73 3.40 18.13
CA ILE A 162 6.78 2.77 19.04
C ILE A 162 7.11 3.05 20.50
N ASP A 163 6.09 3.15 21.34
CA ASP A 163 6.19 3.30 22.80
C ASP A 163 5.20 2.35 23.51
N ASP A 164 5.64 1.70 24.58
CA ASP A 164 4.91 0.77 25.43
C ASP A 164 4.21 -0.40 24.70
N PHE A 165 4.88 -0.97 23.69
CA PHE A 165 4.49 -2.27 23.15
C PHE A 165 5.10 -3.38 24.01
N GLN A 166 4.31 -3.90 24.97
CA GLN A 166 4.79 -4.80 26.03
C GLN A 166 4.15 -6.20 25.98
N ALA A 167 3.97 -6.74 24.77
CA ALA A 167 3.29 -8.02 24.56
C ALA A 167 3.91 -9.19 25.34
N LEU A 168 5.23 -9.21 25.52
CA LEU A 168 5.90 -10.28 26.28
C LEU A 168 5.68 -10.16 27.80
N THR A 169 5.50 -8.93 28.31
CA THR A 169 5.26 -8.66 29.73
C THR A 169 3.78 -8.89 30.11
N PHE A 170 2.85 -8.35 29.31
CA PHE A 170 1.41 -8.39 29.63
C PHE A 170 0.66 -9.53 28.91
N GLY A 171 1.28 -10.19 27.95
CA GLY A 171 0.66 -11.20 27.12
C GLY A 171 -0.28 -10.62 26.07
N SER A 172 -0.10 -9.36 25.68
CA SER A 172 -0.89 -8.64 24.67
C SER A 172 -0.85 -9.33 23.31
N ASN A 173 -1.90 -9.16 22.51
CA ASN A 173 -1.97 -9.69 21.15
C ASN A 173 -2.37 -8.60 20.15
N PHE A 174 -1.34 -7.96 19.60
CA PHE A 174 -1.48 -6.94 18.58
C PHE A 174 -1.79 -7.55 17.21
N THR A 175 -2.73 -6.94 16.51
CA THR A 175 -3.05 -7.21 15.11
C THR A 175 -2.75 -5.98 14.27
N VAL A 176 -2.33 -6.16 13.02
CA VAL A 176 -1.99 -5.06 12.11
C VAL A 176 -2.63 -5.27 10.75
N THR A 177 -3.21 -4.21 10.18
CA THR A 177 -3.65 -4.19 8.79
C THR A 177 -3.07 -3.00 8.02
N LEU A 178 -2.83 -3.21 6.73
CA LEU A 178 -2.45 -2.18 5.77
C LEU A 178 -3.58 -2.04 4.75
N ASN A 179 -4.21 -0.87 4.66
CA ASN A 179 -5.43 -0.64 3.86
C ASN A 179 -6.53 -1.70 4.09
N GLY A 180 -6.64 -2.20 5.34
CA GLY A 180 -7.62 -3.21 5.72
C GLY A 180 -7.22 -4.66 5.39
N ARG A 181 -6.05 -4.90 4.80
CA ARG A 181 -5.50 -6.24 4.58
C ARG A 181 -4.55 -6.63 5.71
N ASP A 182 -4.70 -7.84 6.24
CA ASP A 182 -3.87 -8.36 7.33
C ASP A 182 -2.38 -8.34 7.00
N ALA A 183 -1.59 -7.77 7.91
CA ALA A 183 -0.13 -7.67 7.82
C ALA A 183 0.54 -8.37 9.02
N PRO A 184 0.43 -9.71 9.12
CA PRO A 184 0.90 -10.46 10.29
C PRO A 184 2.42 -10.39 10.50
N PHE A 185 3.19 -10.06 9.46
CA PHE A 185 4.63 -9.85 9.56
C PHE A 185 5.02 -8.59 10.36
N ILE A 186 4.12 -7.60 10.46
CA ILE A 186 4.28 -6.43 11.35
C ILE A 186 3.76 -6.79 12.74
N ALA A 187 2.59 -7.42 12.82
CA ALA A 187 1.99 -7.85 14.08
C ALA A 187 2.94 -8.78 14.88
N GLU A 188 3.59 -9.74 14.22
CA GLU A 188 4.56 -10.62 14.84
C GLU A 188 5.74 -9.83 15.43
N LEU A 189 6.26 -8.83 14.72
CA LEU A 189 7.34 -7.97 15.22
C LEU A 189 6.89 -7.24 16.49
N LEU A 190 5.71 -6.61 16.47
CA LEU A 190 5.17 -5.87 17.63
C LEU A 190 4.87 -6.79 18.83
N ASN A 191 4.50 -8.04 18.59
CA ASN A 191 4.25 -9.03 19.65
C ASN A 191 5.52 -9.66 20.25
N HIS A 192 6.69 -9.43 19.66
CA HIS A 192 7.96 -10.03 20.11
C HIS A 192 9.06 -8.99 20.35
N VAL A 193 8.64 -7.75 20.56
CA VAL A 193 9.45 -6.73 21.24
C VAL A 193 8.83 -6.51 22.62
N ASP A 194 9.66 -6.28 23.63
CA ASP A 194 9.21 -5.80 24.93
C ASP A 194 9.86 -4.46 25.18
N GLN A 195 9.19 -3.43 24.67
CA GLN A 195 9.62 -2.08 24.85
C GLN A 195 8.89 -1.54 26.07
N THR A 196 9.54 -1.65 27.23
CA THR A 196 9.05 -1.02 28.45
C THR A 196 9.29 0.48 28.30
N GLY A 197 8.22 1.27 28.36
CA GLY A 197 8.27 2.71 28.39
C GLY A 197 9.18 3.21 29.50
N PRO A 198 9.63 4.47 29.40
CA PRO A 198 8.99 5.54 28.63
C PRO A 198 9.89 6.09 27.49
N THR A 199 10.37 5.22 26.60
CA THR A 199 11.32 5.58 25.52
C THR A 199 10.91 4.99 24.17
N SER A 200 10.75 5.83 23.14
CA SER A 200 10.18 5.41 21.86
C SER A 200 11.20 4.95 20.80
N TYR A 201 11.26 3.66 20.48
CA TYR A 201 12.22 3.13 19.50
C TYR A 201 11.61 2.91 18.12
N ILE A 202 12.44 3.04 17.09
CA ILE A 202 12.03 2.69 15.73
C ILE A 202 12.10 1.18 15.54
N VAL A 203 10.98 0.56 15.19
CA VAL A 203 10.94 -0.77 14.59
C VAL A 203 10.72 -0.65 13.09
N SER A 204 11.24 -1.59 12.30
CA SER A 204 11.16 -1.56 10.84
C SER A 204 10.63 -2.86 10.26
N ALA A 205 9.73 -2.76 9.28
CA ALA A 205 9.18 -3.90 8.55
C ALA A 205 9.21 -3.67 7.04
N ILE A 206 9.75 -4.64 6.29
CA ILE A 206 9.72 -4.64 4.82
C ILE A 206 8.31 -5.06 4.40
N ILE A 207 7.65 -4.22 3.62
CA ILE A 207 6.35 -4.52 3.06
C ILE A 207 6.55 -5.49 1.87
N PRO A 208 5.96 -6.71 1.91
CA PRO A 208 6.10 -7.68 0.83
C PRO A 208 5.50 -7.19 -0.49
N SER A 209 5.99 -7.72 -1.61
CA SER A 209 5.60 -7.25 -2.95
C SER A 209 4.11 -7.40 -3.26
N GLY A 210 3.42 -8.34 -2.60
CA GLY A 210 1.97 -8.49 -2.71
C GLY A 210 1.16 -7.30 -2.21
N PHE A 211 1.78 -6.34 -1.49
CA PHE A 211 1.16 -5.10 -1.02
C PHE A 211 1.52 -3.88 -1.88
N TYR A 212 2.29 -4.03 -2.96
CA TYR A 212 2.76 -2.87 -3.74
C TYR A 212 1.63 -2.13 -4.44
N ASN A 213 0.48 -2.75 -4.68
CA ASN A 213 -0.70 -2.07 -5.21
C ASN A 213 -1.32 -1.12 -4.16
N GLU A 214 -1.40 -1.57 -2.90
CA GLU A 214 -1.84 -0.78 -1.77
C GLU A 214 -0.92 0.44 -1.59
N ILE A 215 0.39 0.26 -1.75
CA ILE A 215 1.37 1.37 -1.73
C ILE A 215 1.24 2.26 -2.97
N ALA A 216 1.12 1.69 -4.17
CA ALA A 216 1.01 2.46 -5.42
C ALA A 216 -0.30 3.26 -5.52
N SER A 217 -1.28 3.00 -4.65
CA SER A 217 -2.55 3.74 -4.60
C SER A 217 -2.41 5.20 -4.17
N GLY A 218 -1.26 5.60 -3.61
CA GLY A 218 -1.05 6.95 -3.06
C GLY A 218 -1.64 7.15 -1.66
N LYS A 219 -2.15 6.08 -1.04
CA LYS A 219 -2.69 6.11 0.32
C LYS A 219 -2.37 4.83 1.08
N LEU A 220 -1.84 4.97 2.29
CA LEU A 220 -1.63 3.85 3.22
C LEU A 220 -2.31 4.16 4.55
N VAL A 221 -3.28 3.32 4.92
CA VAL A 221 -3.94 3.32 6.23
C VAL A 221 -3.37 2.16 7.02
N ILE A 222 -2.74 2.47 8.14
CA ILE A 222 -2.20 1.50 9.08
C ILE A 222 -3.18 1.43 10.23
N LYS A 223 -3.58 0.22 10.60
CA LYS A 223 -4.42 -0.01 11.78
C LYS A 223 -3.75 -1.04 12.68
N ILE A 224 -3.55 -0.69 13.94
CA ILE A 224 -2.98 -1.54 14.99
C ILE A 224 -4.03 -1.68 16.10
N ASP A 225 -4.26 -2.89 16.58
CA ASP A 225 -5.22 -3.12 17.67
C ASP A 225 -4.75 -4.23 18.60
N GLU A 226 -4.96 -4.07 19.90
CA GLU A 226 -4.81 -5.11 20.91
C GLU A 226 -6.17 -5.80 21.09
N THR A 227 -6.19 -7.12 20.94
CA THR A 227 -7.42 -7.89 20.73
C THR A 227 -7.75 -8.90 21.82
N ASN A 228 -6.84 -9.18 22.76
CA ASN A 228 -7.14 -10.13 23.84
C ASN A 228 -7.67 -9.46 25.12
N GLY A 229 -7.68 -8.12 25.16
CA GLY A 229 -8.31 -7.32 26.21
C GLY A 229 -7.43 -7.13 27.45
N VAL A 230 -6.11 -7.25 27.31
CA VAL A 230 -5.17 -6.85 28.37
C VAL A 230 -4.99 -5.33 28.35
N GLY A 231 -4.88 -4.72 29.54
CA GLY A 231 -4.63 -3.29 29.67
C GLY A 231 -3.15 -2.97 29.54
N ASP A 232 -2.62 -3.23 28.34
CA ASP A 232 -1.33 -2.77 27.85
C ASP A 232 -1.59 -1.55 26.95
N GLY A 233 -1.28 -0.35 27.45
CA GLY A 233 -1.44 0.90 26.72
C GLY A 233 -0.23 1.16 25.84
N TYR A 234 -0.44 1.42 24.55
CA TYR A 234 0.63 1.55 23.56
C TYR A 234 0.49 2.82 22.72
N ALA A 235 1.59 3.37 22.23
CA ALA A 235 1.59 4.59 21.42
C ALA A 235 2.58 4.53 20.25
N VAL A 236 2.38 5.43 19.29
CA VAL A 236 3.29 5.65 18.16
C VAL A 236 3.58 7.16 18.08
N ASP A 237 4.85 7.55 18.11
CA ASP A 237 5.33 8.95 17.95
C ASP A 237 5.15 9.36 16.47
N PHE A 238 5.71 8.57 15.57
CA PHE A 238 5.51 8.78 14.13
C PHE A 238 5.62 7.49 13.33
N VAL A 239 5.14 7.58 12.09
CA VAL A 239 5.31 6.57 11.06
C VAL A 239 6.09 7.14 9.89
N LYS A 240 7.01 6.35 9.35
CA LYS A 240 7.78 6.67 8.15
C LYS A 240 7.73 5.53 7.14
N LEU A 241 7.27 5.83 5.93
CA LEU A 241 7.24 4.93 4.78
C LEU A 241 8.31 5.33 3.77
N LEU A 242 9.18 4.38 3.43
CA LEU A 242 10.19 4.50 2.38
C LEU A 242 9.76 3.70 1.16
N ILE A 243 9.44 4.36 0.05
CA ILE A 243 9.09 3.74 -1.23
C ILE A 243 10.31 3.74 -2.13
N ASN A 244 10.63 2.57 -2.69
CA ASN A 244 11.87 2.29 -3.41
C ASN A 244 13.08 2.67 -2.54
N TYR A 245 13.14 2.08 -1.34
CA TYR A 245 14.22 2.32 -0.41
C TYR A 245 15.57 1.85 -0.97
N ASN A 246 16.63 2.54 -0.58
CA ASN A 246 18.01 2.18 -0.86
C ASN A 246 18.49 1.18 0.20
N GLU A 247 19.11 0.06 -0.19
CA GLU A 247 19.62 -0.94 0.75
C GLU A 247 20.67 -0.38 1.73
N ASN A 248 21.25 0.79 1.45
CA ASN A 248 22.07 1.52 2.41
C ASN A 248 21.33 1.93 3.70
N VAL A 249 20.02 1.71 3.84
CA VAL A 249 19.30 1.85 5.12
C VAL A 249 19.69 0.76 6.14
N PHE A 250 20.19 -0.40 5.68
CA PHE A 250 20.72 -1.46 6.53
C PHE A 250 22.15 -1.12 6.99
N LYS A 251 22.27 -0.10 7.83
CA LYS A 251 23.58 0.41 8.34
C LYS A 251 24.03 -0.27 9.62
N GLY A 252 23.14 -1.00 10.29
CA GLY A 252 23.46 -1.77 11.48
C GLY A 252 23.87 -3.19 11.12
N ARG A 253 24.63 -3.82 12.01
CA ARG A 253 24.99 -5.23 11.90
C ARG A 253 25.01 -5.83 13.30
N PHE A 254 24.56 -7.07 13.43
CA PHE A 254 24.59 -7.78 14.71
C PHE A 254 24.79 -9.28 14.50
N SER A 255 25.35 -9.95 15.51
CA SER A 255 25.58 -11.40 15.50
C SER A 255 25.08 -12.04 16.78
N GLY A 256 24.57 -13.26 16.67
CA GLY A 256 24.05 -14.02 17.81
C GLY A 256 24.41 -15.49 17.75
N ARG A 257 23.89 -16.25 18.71
CA ARG A 257 24.06 -17.70 18.80
C ARG A 257 22.77 -18.41 19.14
N VAL A 258 22.54 -19.53 18.46
CA VAL A 258 21.48 -20.48 18.80
C VAL A 258 22.10 -21.74 19.40
N TYR A 259 21.56 -22.19 20.53
CA TYR A 259 21.91 -23.44 21.21
C TYR A 259 20.74 -24.43 21.15
N GLY A 260 21.02 -25.68 21.49
CA GLY A 260 20.02 -26.75 21.58
C GLY A 260 19.74 -27.47 20.26
N ALA A 261 19.86 -26.79 19.11
CA ALA A 261 19.69 -27.41 17.79
C ALA A 261 20.85 -27.08 16.83
N GLU A 262 21.21 -28.04 15.96
CA GLU A 262 22.12 -27.81 14.84
C GLU A 262 21.37 -27.27 13.62
N ASN A 263 22.03 -26.41 12.83
CA ASN A 263 21.48 -25.84 11.59
C ASN A 263 20.11 -25.17 11.79
N ALA A 264 19.93 -24.45 12.91
CA ALA A 264 18.72 -23.69 13.15
C ALA A 264 18.54 -22.59 12.08
N THR A 265 17.30 -22.30 11.74
CA THR A 265 16.93 -21.17 10.88
C THR A 265 16.59 -19.99 11.77
N VAL A 266 17.25 -18.85 11.54
CA VAL A 266 16.96 -17.58 12.20
C VAL A 266 16.37 -16.62 11.19
N ARG A 267 15.25 -15.95 11.54
CA ARG A 267 14.62 -14.90 10.73
C ARG A 267 14.69 -13.57 11.47
N LEU A 268 15.01 -12.50 10.73
CA LEU A 268 14.85 -11.13 11.23
C LEU A 268 13.36 -10.74 11.11
N LEU A 269 12.70 -10.52 12.24
CA LEU A 269 11.27 -10.15 12.28
C LEU A 269 11.02 -8.83 11.55
N GLY A 270 9.80 -8.66 11.03
CA GLY A 270 9.49 -7.58 10.09
C GLY A 270 10.02 -7.81 8.67
N THR A 271 10.77 -8.89 8.43
CA THR A 271 11.31 -9.25 7.10
C THR A 271 11.11 -10.73 6.79
N SER A 272 11.32 -11.12 5.52
CA SER A 272 11.43 -12.51 5.10
C SER A 272 12.87 -13.03 5.12
N THR A 273 13.84 -12.23 5.59
CA THR A 273 15.26 -12.55 5.55
C THR A 273 15.60 -13.62 6.58
N THR A 274 16.11 -14.76 6.11
CA THR A 274 16.54 -15.87 6.97
C THR A 274 18.01 -16.21 6.75
N VAL A 275 18.62 -16.74 7.80
CA VAL A 275 19.96 -17.33 7.76
C VAL A 275 19.93 -18.67 8.47
N THR A 276 20.77 -19.61 8.02
CA THR A 276 21.01 -20.85 8.74
C THR A 276 22.24 -20.68 9.63
N THR A 277 22.16 -21.11 10.88
CA THR A 277 23.28 -21.00 11.83
C THR A 277 24.48 -21.81 11.35
N GLY A 278 25.67 -21.21 11.46
CA GLY A 278 26.95 -21.87 11.18
C GLY A 278 27.50 -22.67 12.38
N TYR A 279 28.81 -22.91 12.36
CA TYR A 279 29.51 -23.61 13.43
C TYR A 279 29.29 -22.93 14.79
N GLY A 280 28.95 -23.71 15.82
CA GLY A 280 28.66 -23.20 17.17
C GLY A 280 27.35 -22.41 17.27
N GLY A 281 26.45 -22.55 16.30
CA GLY A 281 25.13 -21.90 16.32
C GLY A 281 25.16 -20.42 15.91
N ILE A 282 26.28 -19.94 15.36
CA ILE A 282 26.49 -18.51 15.06
C ILE A 282 25.64 -18.07 13.86
N PHE A 283 25.04 -16.89 13.96
CA PHE A 283 24.37 -16.21 12.84
C PHE A 283 24.67 -14.71 12.86
N THR A 284 24.46 -14.04 11.73
CA THR A 284 24.70 -12.60 11.55
C THR A 284 23.68 -12.00 10.59
N PHE A 285 23.22 -10.79 10.87
CA PHE A 285 22.36 -10.00 9.99
C PHE A 285 22.90 -8.58 9.80
N ASP A 286 22.64 -8.02 8.63
CA ASP A 286 22.57 -6.57 8.44
C ASP A 286 21.15 -6.12 8.78
N ALA A 287 21.02 -5.02 9.51
CA ALA A 287 19.77 -4.55 10.09
C ALA A 287 19.63 -3.04 9.97
N ILE A 288 18.39 -2.57 10.07
CA ILE A 288 18.09 -1.14 10.12
C ILE A 288 18.33 -0.67 11.56
N PRO A 289 19.02 0.47 11.77
CA PRO A 289 19.18 1.02 13.10
C PRO A 289 17.83 1.21 13.82
N GLY A 290 17.77 0.79 15.07
CA GLY A 290 16.54 0.75 15.86
C GLY A 290 16.35 -0.57 16.60
N LEU A 291 15.13 -0.79 17.10
CA LEU A 291 14.72 -2.00 17.77
C LEU A 291 14.42 -3.10 16.75
N ASN A 292 15.14 -4.20 16.88
CA ASN A 292 15.04 -5.37 16.01
C ASN A 292 14.71 -6.61 16.84
N ALA A 293 14.12 -7.61 16.20
CA ALA A 293 13.81 -8.89 16.84
C ALA A 293 14.09 -10.04 15.89
N VAL A 294 14.42 -11.21 16.44
CA VAL A 294 14.68 -12.43 15.68
C VAL A 294 13.83 -13.57 16.19
N ARG A 295 13.55 -14.50 15.28
CA ARG A 295 12.93 -15.79 15.56
C ARG A 295 13.91 -16.89 15.18
N ALA A 296 14.26 -17.79 16.10
CA ALA A 296 15.04 -18.98 15.81
C ALA A 296 14.15 -20.22 15.84
N SER A 297 14.34 -21.14 14.89
CA SER A 297 13.55 -22.37 14.81
C SER A 297 14.36 -23.51 14.20
N ALA A 298 13.99 -24.76 14.53
CA ALA A 298 14.57 -25.96 13.95
C ALA A 298 13.55 -27.12 13.95
N PRO A 299 13.60 -28.06 12.99
CA PRO A 299 12.71 -29.22 12.99
C PRO A 299 12.84 -30.04 14.28
N GLY A 300 11.71 -30.26 14.98
CA GLY A 300 11.68 -31.00 16.25
C GLY A 300 11.95 -30.14 17.50
N TYR A 301 12.02 -28.81 17.34
CA TYR A 301 12.21 -27.86 18.44
C TYR A 301 11.08 -26.83 18.47
N LYS A 302 10.86 -26.25 19.65
CA LYS A 302 10.06 -25.03 19.79
C LYS A 302 10.88 -23.83 19.33
N GLU A 303 10.27 -22.94 18.57
CA GLU A 303 10.83 -21.66 18.22
C GLU A 303 11.00 -20.78 19.46
N GLU A 304 12.01 -19.91 19.41
CA GLU A 304 12.30 -18.94 20.46
C GLU A 304 12.64 -17.60 19.81
N TYR A 305 12.47 -16.52 20.57
CA TYR A 305 12.64 -15.15 20.10
C TYR A 305 13.62 -14.40 20.99
N ASP A 306 14.21 -13.36 20.42
CA ASP A 306 15.04 -12.40 21.14
C ASP A 306 14.91 -11.05 20.44
N PHE A 307 15.10 -9.95 21.15
CA PHE A 307 15.03 -8.60 20.59
C PHE A 307 16.06 -7.66 21.22
N GLY A 308 16.44 -6.62 20.50
CA GLY A 308 17.39 -5.64 21.00
C GLY A 308 17.67 -4.49 20.03
N ILE A 309 18.37 -3.48 20.53
CA ILE A 309 18.71 -2.27 19.77
C ILE A 309 19.96 -2.52 18.93
N VAL A 310 19.88 -2.19 17.64
CA VAL A 310 21.00 -2.17 16.72
C VAL A 310 21.30 -0.72 16.34
N LEU A 311 22.56 -0.31 16.43
CA LEU A 311 23.00 1.03 16.04
C LEU A 311 23.74 1.02 14.70
N SER A 312 23.90 2.20 14.11
CA SER A 312 24.64 2.39 12.86
C SER A 312 26.16 2.39 13.00
N THR A 313 26.70 2.56 14.22
CA THR A 313 28.13 2.86 14.40
C THR A 313 28.87 1.87 15.28
N GLU A 314 28.42 1.51 16.49
CA GLU A 314 29.30 0.76 17.42
C GLU A 314 28.56 -0.11 18.48
N THR A 315 27.34 -0.60 18.22
CA THR A 315 26.66 -1.51 19.16
C THR A 315 26.01 -2.68 18.44
N GLU A 316 26.48 -3.89 18.76
CA GLU A 316 25.91 -5.16 18.33
C GLU A 316 25.04 -5.71 19.46
N TRP A 317 23.72 -5.71 19.30
CA TRP A 317 22.88 -6.57 20.11
C TRP A 317 23.30 -8.03 19.87
N GLU A 318 23.63 -8.77 20.94
CA GLU A 318 24.08 -10.15 20.85
C GLU A 318 23.01 -11.12 21.36
N PRO A 319 22.10 -11.62 20.50
CA PRO A 319 21.08 -12.57 20.93
C PRO A 319 21.66 -13.94 21.27
N TYR A 320 21.22 -14.51 22.39
CA TYR A 320 21.61 -15.84 22.87
C TYR A 320 20.36 -16.71 23.08
N ILE A 321 20.03 -17.50 22.06
CA ILE A 321 18.76 -18.22 21.99
C ILE A 321 18.96 -19.71 22.26
N TYR A 322 18.15 -20.32 23.12
CA TYR A 322 18.22 -21.75 23.42
C TYR A 322 16.95 -22.47 22.96
N LEU A 323 17.04 -23.30 21.91
CA LEU A 323 15.89 -24.07 21.43
C LEU A 323 15.71 -25.34 22.27
N SER A 324 14.49 -25.56 22.76
CA SER A 324 14.10 -26.77 23.47
C SER A 324 13.39 -27.76 22.55
N GLU A 325 13.64 -29.06 22.73
CA GLU A 325 12.94 -30.11 21.96
C GLU A 325 11.42 -30.00 22.17
N GLY A 326 10.67 -30.15 21.08
CA GLY A 326 9.21 -30.08 21.12
C GLY A 326 8.58 -29.73 19.78
N THR A 327 7.27 -29.50 19.80
CA THR A 327 6.51 -29.08 18.63
C THR A 327 6.41 -27.56 18.61
N GLY A 328 7.18 -26.91 17.74
CA GLY A 328 7.06 -25.48 17.46
C GLY A 328 5.91 -25.14 16.51
N THR A 329 5.60 -23.85 16.38
CA THR A 329 4.68 -23.33 15.38
C THR A 329 5.39 -23.12 14.03
N PRO A 330 4.69 -23.30 12.89
CA PRO A 330 5.24 -22.93 11.59
C PRO A 330 5.52 -21.44 11.52
N ASP A 331 6.59 -21.08 10.80
CA ASP A 331 6.87 -19.69 10.47
C ASP A 331 5.80 -19.11 9.53
N ILE A 332 5.73 -17.78 9.45
CA ILE A 332 4.94 -17.06 8.47
C ILE A 332 5.37 -17.48 7.06
N ASP A 333 4.40 -17.93 6.26
CA ASP A 333 4.63 -18.25 4.85
C ASP A 333 4.60 -16.97 4.00
N PHE A 334 5.76 -16.34 3.86
CA PHE A 334 5.92 -15.12 3.07
C PHE A 334 5.61 -15.27 1.57
N SER A 335 5.56 -16.50 1.05
CA SER A 335 5.15 -16.72 -0.36
C SER A 335 3.70 -16.29 -0.61
N LYS A 336 2.85 -16.30 0.43
CA LYS A 336 1.46 -15.79 0.38
C LYS A 336 1.38 -14.27 0.25
N PHE A 337 2.48 -13.57 0.54
CA PHE A 337 2.59 -12.12 0.40
C PHE A 337 3.51 -11.72 -0.76
N ALA A 338 4.02 -12.66 -1.54
CA ALA A 338 4.70 -12.32 -2.79
C ALA A 338 3.69 -11.75 -3.78
N ALA A 339 4.10 -10.75 -4.56
CA ALA A 339 3.37 -10.36 -5.75
C ALA A 339 3.27 -11.60 -6.65
N THR A 340 2.08 -12.17 -6.74
CA THR A 340 1.82 -13.15 -7.77
C THR A 340 1.64 -12.40 -9.08
N GLU A 341 2.07 -12.98 -10.21
CA GLU A 341 1.76 -12.38 -11.50
C GLU A 341 0.24 -12.15 -11.59
N ALA A 342 -0.22 -11.09 -12.28
CA ALA A 342 -1.62 -10.70 -12.36
C ALA A 342 -2.59 -11.86 -12.72
N TRP A 343 -2.05 -12.93 -13.27
CA TRP A 343 -2.71 -14.12 -13.76
C TRP A 343 -2.37 -15.41 -12.98
N SER A 344 -1.75 -15.36 -11.80
CA SER A 344 -1.32 -16.57 -11.10
C SER A 344 -2.44 -17.58 -10.82
N GLU A 345 -3.64 -17.07 -10.60
CA GLU A 345 -4.88 -17.86 -10.41
C GLU A 345 -5.70 -18.01 -11.70
N ALA A 346 -5.17 -17.58 -12.85
CA ALA A 346 -5.84 -17.75 -14.14
C ALA A 346 -5.91 -19.23 -14.52
N SER A 347 -6.88 -19.53 -15.38
CA SER A 347 -7.03 -20.88 -15.90
C SER A 347 -5.76 -21.32 -16.65
N SER A 348 -5.36 -22.59 -16.48
CA SER A 348 -4.13 -23.12 -17.09
C SER A 348 -4.05 -22.94 -18.61
N TRP A 349 -5.20 -22.94 -19.30
CA TRP A 349 -5.29 -22.72 -20.74
C TRP A 349 -4.96 -21.27 -21.18
N ALA A 350 -5.03 -20.30 -20.26
CA ALA A 350 -4.79 -18.89 -20.56
C ALA A 350 -3.34 -18.44 -20.28
N ILE A 351 -2.57 -19.21 -19.50
CA ILE A 351 -1.25 -18.82 -18.98
C ILE A 351 -0.29 -18.37 -20.08
N GLU A 352 -0.17 -19.11 -21.18
CA GLU A 352 0.80 -18.78 -22.24
C GLU A 352 0.51 -17.41 -22.88
N GLU A 353 -0.76 -17.15 -23.20
CA GLU A 353 -1.18 -15.88 -23.82
C GLU A 353 -1.19 -14.73 -22.80
N LEU A 354 -1.46 -15.00 -21.51
CA LEU A 354 -1.36 -14.00 -20.43
C LEU A 354 0.10 -13.61 -20.15
N LYS A 355 1.03 -14.55 -20.24
CA LYS A 355 2.47 -14.26 -20.17
C LYS A 355 2.89 -13.33 -21.29
N LYS A 356 2.50 -13.62 -22.55
CA LYS A 356 2.75 -12.72 -23.69
C LYS A 356 2.13 -11.33 -23.46
N ALA A 357 0.89 -11.29 -22.96
CA ALA A 357 0.22 -10.03 -22.64
C ALA A 357 1.01 -9.22 -21.60
N SER A 358 1.52 -9.87 -20.55
CA SER A 358 2.38 -9.26 -19.55
C SER A 358 3.66 -8.70 -20.17
N ASP A 359 4.37 -9.51 -20.96
CA ASP A 359 5.61 -9.13 -21.64
C ASP A 359 5.42 -7.94 -22.61
N TRP A 360 4.23 -7.80 -23.19
CA TRP A 360 3.86 -6.71 -24.09
C TRP A 360 3.18 -5.52 -23.39
N GLY A 361 3.01 -5.57 -22.07
CA GLY A 361 2.35 -4.50 -21.30
C GLY A 361 0.87 -4.32 -21.63
N LEU A 362 0.19 -5.39 -22.04
CA LEU A 362 -1.24 -5.40 -22.39
C LEU A 362 -2.18 -5.60 -21.19
N ILE A 363 -1.65 -6.02 -20.03
CA ILE A 363 -2.44 -6.16 -18.80
C ILE A 363 -2.56 -4.78 -18.13
N PRO A 364 -3.77 -4.21 -18.02
CA PRO A 364 -3.97 -2.94 -17.32
C PRO A 364 -3.85 -3.11 -15.81
N ASP A 365 -3.42 -2.06 -15.13
CA ASP A 365 -3.08 -2.09 -13.70
C ASP A 365 -4.28 -2.51 -12.84
N VAL A 366 -5.50 -2.14 -13.25
CA VAL A 366 -6.77 -2.55 -12.62
C VAL A 366 -7.00 -4.06 -12.59
N LEU A 367 -6.30 -4.82 -13.45
CA LEU A 367 -6.39 -6.29 -13.49
C LEU A 367 -5.21 -6.98 -12.80
N ILE A 368 -4.25 -6.24 -12.25
CA ILE A 368 -3.14 -6.83 -11.48
C ILE A 368 -3.68 -7.31 -10.13
N GLY A 369 -3.66 -8.63 -9.92
CA GLY A 369 -4.20 -9.28 -8.71
C GLY A 369 -5.70 -9.51 -8.74
N ALA A 370 -6.39 -9.18 -9.84
CA ALA A 370 -7.80 -9.50 -10.02
C ALA A 370 -7.98 -11.00 -10.32
N ASP A 371 -9.10 -11.59 -9.87
CA ASP A 371 -9.47 -12.94 -10.28
C ASP A 371 -9.79 -12.94 -11.79
N MET A 372 -8.86 -13.52 -12.57
CA MET A 372 -8.91 -13.52 -14.03
C MET A 372 -10.03 -14.39 -14.59
N THR A 373 -10.59 -15.30 -13.78
CA THR A 373 -11.68 -16.21 -14.18
C THR A 373 -13.06 -15.54 -14.12
N LYS A 374 -13.17 -14.36 -13.48
CA LYS A 374 -14.42 -13.62 -13.38
C LYS A 374 -14.76 -12.85 -14.66
N PRO A 375 -16.05 -12.58 -14.91
CA PRO A 375 -16.48 -11.68 -15.99
C PRO A 375 -15.81 -10.31 -15.89
N ILE A 376 -15.40 -9.77 -17.03
CA ILE A 376 -14.81 -8.43 -17.10
C ILE A 376 -15.89 -7.34 -17.15
N THR A 377 -15.63 -6.21 -16.50
CA THR A 377 -16.51 -5.04 -16.57
C THR A 377 -16.22 -4.18 -17.81
N ARG A 378 -17.15 -3.28 -18.15
CA ARG A 378 -16.95 -2.28 -19.23
C ARG A 378 -15.76 -1.36 -18.97
N ALA A 379 -15.53 -0.95 -17.73
CA ALA A 379 -14.40 -0.09 -17.37
C ALA A 379 -13.06 -0.85 -17.51
N GLU A 380 -12.99 -2.06 -16.96
CA GLU A 380 -11.81 -2.92 -17.09
C GLU A 380 -11.45 -3.17 -18.57
N PHE A 381 -12.44 -3.46 -19.42
CA PHE A 381 -12.18 -3.67 -20.84
C PHE A 381 -11.82 -2.39 -21.60
N ALA A 382 -12.29 -1.23 -21.16
CA ALA A 382 -11.83 0.06 -21.71
C ALA A 382 -10.33 0.25 -21.44
N ALA A 383 -9.85 -0.10 -20.23
CA ALA A 383 -8.42 -0.08 -19.90
C ALA A 383 -7.61 -1.07 -20.76
N VAL A 384 -8.14 -2.28 -21.03
CA VAL A 384 -7.53 -3.22 -21.99
C VAL A 384 -7.41 -2.60 -23.38
N CYS A 385 -8.46 -1.91 -23.86
CA CYS A 385 -8.43 -1.24 -25.16
C CYS A 385 -7.40 -0.09 -25.22
N VAL A 386 -7.21 0.64 -24.11
CA VAL A 386 -6.17 1.67 -24.02
C VAL A 386 -4.78 1.05 -24.11
N LYS A 387 -4.46 0.03 -23.30
CA LYS A 387 -3.17 -0.66 -23.37
C LYS A 387 -2.89 -1.22 -24.77
N LEU A 388 -3.91 -1.79 -25.42
CA LEU A 388 -3.81 -2.28 -26.79
C LEU A 388 -3.52 -1.15 -27.79
N TYR A 389 -4.24 -0.03 -27.71
CA TYR A 389 -3.99 1.14 -28.54
C TYR A 389 -2.57 1.67 -28.36
N GLU A 390 -2.11 1.84 -27.12
CA GLU A 390 -0.76 2.36 -26.82
C GLU A 390 0.32 1.42 -27.36
N ASN A 391 0.10 0.11 -27.25
CA ASN A 391 1.02 -0.90 -27.77
C ASN A 391 1.10 -0.92 -29.31
N LEU A 392 -0.05 -0.84 -29.99
CA LEU A 392 -0.14 -0.90 -31.45
C LEU A 392 0.29 0.41 -32.13
N SER A 393 -0.03 1.56 -31.54
CA SER A 393 0.29 2.89 -32.09
C SER A 393 1.63 3.45 -31.61
N ASN A 394 2.24 2.82 -30.59
CA ASN A 394 3.40 3.36 -29.88
C ASN A 394 3.20 4.80 -29.38
N THR A 395 1.94 5.16 -29.07
CA THR A 395 1.53 6.51 -28.65
C THR A 395 0.75 6.42 -27.35
N LYS A 396 1.07 7.28 -26.37
CA LYS A 396 0.36 7.32 -25.09
C LYS A 396 -1.00 8.00 -25.19
N ALA A 397 -2.02 7.38 -24.62
CA ALA A 397 -3.38 7.89 -24.64
C ALA A 397 -3.55 9.01 -23.62
N GLN A 398 -4.29 10.06 -24.01
CA GLN A 398 -4.63 11.18 -23.14
C GLN A 398 -6.12 11.14 -22.78
N PRO A 399 -6.49 11.45 -21.52
CA PRO A 399 -7.89 11.53 -21.13
C PRO A 399 -8.58 12.75 -21.79
N VAL A 400 -9.90 12.70 -21.89
CA VAL A 400 -10.69 13.87 -22.29
C VAL A 400 -10.57 14.99 -21.25
N THR A 401 -10.53 16.25 -21.68
CA THR A 401 -10.38 17.40 -20.79
C THR A 401 -11.64 17.72 -19.98
N SER A 402 -12.82 17.41 -20.55
CA SER A 402 -14.11 17.58 -19.89
C SER A 402 -14.81 16.23 -19.84
N ASN A 403 -14.96 15.67 -18.63
CA ASN A 403 -15.63 14.39 -18.43
C ASN A 403 -17.14 14.52 -18.74
N PRO A 404 -17.68 13.78 -19.73
CA PRO A 404 -19.11 13.80 -20.01
C PRO A 404 -19.92 12.89 -19.07
N PHE A 405 -19.27 11.96 -18.37
CA PHE A 405 -19.93 10.92 -17.59
C PHE A 405 -20.12 11.34 -16.12
N THR A 406 -21.31 11.11 -15.60
CA THR A 406 -21.64 11.39 -14.20
C THR A 406 -21.36 10.20 -13.27
N ASP A 407 -21.20 9.00 -13.82
CA ASP A 407 -21.07 7.74 -13.09
C ASP A 407 -19.67 7.12 -13.20
N CYS A 408 -18.72 7.79 -13.83
CA CYS A 408 -17.36 7.29 -14.01
C CYS A 408 -16.35 8.44 -14.15
N ASN A 409 -15.28 8.39 -13.35
CA ASN A 409 -14.14 9.31 -13.40
C ASN A 409 -12.81 8.56 -13.62
N ASP A 410 -12.87 7.29 -14.03
CA ASP A 410 -11.71 6.43 -14.26
C ASP A 410 -10.85 6.99 -15.43
N PRO A 411 -9.57 7.30 -15.20
CA PRO A 411 -8.69 7.86 -16.23
C PRO A 411 -8.58 7.00 -17.50
N GLU A 412 -8.60 5.67 -17.38
CA GLU A 412 -8.51 4.75 -18.52
C GLU A 412 -9.80 4.76 -19.35
N VAL A 413 -10.96 4.90 -18.70
CA VAL A 413 -12.23 5.11 -19.40
C VAL A 413 -12.22 6.45 -20.16
N LEU A 414 -11.72 7.51 -19.53
CA LEU A 414 -11.63 8.83 -20.15
C LEU A 414 -10.65 8.87 -21.33
N LYS A 415 -9.54 8.12 -21.25
CA LYS A 415 -8.62 7.89 -22.38
C LYS A 415 -9.30 7.14 -23.52
N ALA A 416 -9.96 6.02 -23.21
CA ALA A 416 -10.67 5.22 -24.20
C ALA A 416 -11.77 6.03 -24.90
N PHE A 417 -12.49 6.87 -24.16
CA PHE A 417 -13.52 7.74 -24.71
C PHE A 417 -12.93 8.82 -25.62
N ASN A 418 -11.87 9.51 -25.18
CA ASN A 418 -11.20 10.55 -25.97
C ASN A 418 -10.68 10.02 -27.33
N LEU A 419 -10.22 8.77 -27.35
CA LEU A 419 -9.75 8.10 -28.55
C LEU A 419 -10.89 7.55 -29.43
N GLY A 420 -12.13 7.56 -28.96
CA GLY A 420 -13.29 6.97 -29.64
C GLY A 420 -13.34 5.44 -29.57
N LEU A 421 -12.57 4.80 -28.68
CA LEU A 421 -12.52 3.34 -28.52
C LEU A 421 -13.79 2.81 -27.85
N THR A 422 -14.42 3.64 -27.02
CA THR A 422 -15.67 3.35 -26.33
C THR A 422 -16.64 4.52 -26.42
N ASN A 423 -17.90 4.27 -26.08
CA ASN A 423 -18.91 5.30 -25.87
C ASN A 423 -19.74 4.94 -24.63
N GLY A 424 -20.44 5.94 -24.07
CA GLY A 424 -21.37 5.74 -22.98
C GLY A 424 -22.57 4.87 -23.37
N THR A 425 -23.23 4.31 -22.37
CA THR A 425 -24.58 3.71 -22.51
C THR A 425 -25.65 4.78 -22.69
N SER A 426 -25.34 6.02 -22.31
CA SER A 426 -26.06 7.25 -22.63
C SER A 426 -25.05 8.39 -22.89
N PRO A 427 -25.50 9.58 -23.32
CA PRO A 427 -24.61 10.74 -23.46
C PRO A 427 -23.85 11.13 -22.19
N THR A 428 -24.39 10.79 -21.00
CA THR A 428 -23.82 11.20 -19.70
C THR A 428 -23.55 10.01 -18.76
N THR A 429 -23.65 8.78 -19.25
CA THR A 429 -23.53 7.56 -18.43
C THR A 429 -22.65 6.54 -19.14
N PHE A 430 -21.63 6.03 -18.46
CA PHE A 430 -20.72 5.01 -19.00
C PHE A 430 -21.11 3.57 -18.62
N SER A 431 -21.68 3.41 -17.43
CA SER A 431 -21.97 2.12 -16.76
C SER A 431 -20.71 1.28 -16.51
N PRO A 432 -19.75 1.76 -15.69
CA PRO A 432 -18.42 1.15 -15.55
C PRO A 432 -18.48 -0.30 -15.03
N ASN A 433 -19.40 -0.59 -14.11
CA ASN A 433 -19.52 -1.89 -13.44
C ASN A 433 -20.41 -2.90 -14.20
N MET A 434 -21.02 -2.49 -15.33
CA MET A 434 -21.80 -3.40 -16.15
C MET A 434 -20.86 -4.42 -16.79
N LEU A 435 -21.22 -5.71 -16.70
CA LEU A 435 -20.46 -6.78 -17.31
C LEU A 435 -20.45 -6.63 -18.84
N LEU A 436 -19.27 -6.72 -19.42
CA LEU A 436 -19.10 -6.57 -20.86
C LEU A 436 -19.65 -7.80 -21.58
N ASN A 437 -20.48 -7.60 -22.60
CA ASN A 437 -20.90 -8.67 -23.49
C ASN A 437 -19.96 -8.83 -24.70
N ARG A 438 -20.03 -9.98 -25.38
CA ARG A 438 -19.11 -10.33 -26.47
C ARG A 438 -19.24 -9.44 -27.71
N GLU A 439 -20.44 -8.94 -28.03
CA GLU A 439 -20.62 -8.02 -29.16
C GLU A 439 -20.02 -6.62 -28.89
N GLN A 440 -20.07 -6.16 -27.63
CA GLN A 440 -19.38 -4.95 -27.19
C GLN A 440 -17.86 -5.11 -27.26
N ALA A 441 -17.34 -6.26 -26.81
CA ALA A 441 -15.90 -6.55 -26.86
C ALA A 441 -15.38 -6.47 -28.31
N ALA A 442 -16.04 -7.15 -29.25
CA ALA A 442 -15.70 -7.12 -30.66
C ALA A 442 -15.70 -5.69 -31.24
N THR A 443 -16.69 -4.88 -30.86
CA THR A 443 -16.85 -3.52 -31.35
C THR A 443 -15.76 -2.59 -30.81
N MET A 444 -15.46 -2.66 -29.51
CA MET A 444 -14.41 -1.84 -28.89
C MET A 444 -13.02 -2.17 -29.47
N LEU A 445 -12.69 -3.45 -29.66
CA LEU A 445 -11.43 -3.85 -30.30
C LEU A 445 -11.36 -3.41 -31.77
N THR A 446 -12.47 -3.46 -32.50
CA THR A 446 -12.51 -3.02 -33.90
C THR A 446 -12.24 -1.51 -33.99
N ARG A 447 -12.74 -0.73 -33.03
CA ARG A 447 -12.43 0.69 -32.91
C ARG A 447 -10.96 0.95 -32.62
N VAL A 448 -10.31 0.11 -31.80
CA VAL A 448 -8.85 0.18 -31.62
C VAL A 448 -8.14 -0.03 -32.95
N TYR A 449 -8.49 -1.07 -33.71
CA TYR A 449 -7.90 -1.33 -35.02
C TYR A 449 -8.09 -0.15 -35.98
N LYS A 450 -9.32 0.35 -36.14
CA LYS A 450 -9.59 1.49 -37.01
C LYS A 450 -8.83 2.74 -36.56
N LYS A 451 -8.79 3.02 -35.25
CA LYS A 451 -8.08 4.18 -34.70
C LYS A 451 -6.57 4.13 -34.96
N VAL A 452 -5.98 2.94 -34.94
CA VAL A 452 -4.55 2.74 -35.20
C VAL A 452 -4.24 2.77 -36.70
N THR A 453 -5.07 2.15 -37.54
CA THR A 453 -4.72 1.83 -38.93
C THR A 453 -5.39 2.71 -39.98
N MET A 454 -6.44 3.44 -39.62
CA MET A 454 -7.23 4.24 -40.55
C MET A 454 -7.14 5.72 -40.18
N GLU A 455 -6.22 6.42 -40.84
CA GLU A 455 -6.03 7.85 -40.65
C GLU A 455 -7.35 8.62 -40.87
N GLY A 456 -7.67 9.53 -39.95
CA GLY A 456 -8.90 10.32 -39.99
C GLY A 456 -10.14 9.63 -39.40
N TRP A 457 -10.04 8.37 -38.93
CA TRP A 457 -11.18 7.70 -38.31
C TRP A 457 -11.58 8.31 -36.95
N THR A 458 -12.86 8.58 -36.79
CA THR A 458 -13.55 8.87 -35.53
C THR A 458 -14.87 8.10 -35.45
N LEU A 459 -15.54 8.13 -34.28
CA LEU A 459 -16.87 7.54 -34.12
C LEU A 459 -17.91 8.16 -35.06
N GLU A 460 -17.83 9.48 -35.31
CA GLU A 460 -18.75 10.22 -36.17
C GLU A 460 -18.57 9.86 -37.65
N THR A 461 -17.34 9.54 -38.06
CA THR A 461 -17.01 9.20 -39.45
C THR A 461 -17.00 7.71 -39.73
N ASP A 462 -17.34 6.84 -38.76
CA ASP A 462 -17.16 5.39 -38.83
C ASP A 462 -17.75 4.75 -40.10
N SER A 463 -18.90 5.25 -40.57
CA SER A 463 -19.57 4.78 -41.78
C SER A 463 -18.76 4.97 -43.08
N GLN A 464 -17.76 5.85 -43.07
CA GLN A 464 -16.87 6.11 -44.20
C GLN A 464 -15.71 5.09 -44.27
N PHE A 465 -15.44 4.38 -43.18
CA PHE A 465 -14.29 3.49 -43.03
C PHE A 465 -14.73 2.03 -42.97
N LYS A 466 -14.52 1.34 -44.10
CA LYS A 466 -14.88 -0.06 -44.28
C LYS A 466 -13.75 -0.99 -43.83
N LEU A 467 -14.12 -2.09 -43.18
CA LEU A 467 -13.19 -3.16 -42.83
C LEU A 467 -12.97 -4.06 -44.04
N ASP A 468 -11.72 -4.46 -44.27
CA ASP A 468 -11.36 -5.39 -45.33
C ASP A 468 -11.16 -6.81 -44.77
N TYR A 469 -12.12 -7.68 -45.06
CA TYR A 469 -12.10 -9.09 -44.66
C TYR A 469 -13.07 -9.93 -45.50
N ASP A 470 -12.71 -11.20 -45.70
CA ASP A 470 -13.62 -12.20 -46.25
C ASP A 470 -14.61 -12.63 -45.17
N LYS A 471 -15.89 -12.30 -45.36
CA LYS A 471 -16.92 -12.58 -44.37
C LYS A 471 -17.13 -14.09 -44.20
N PRO A 472 -16.94 -14.66 -42.99
CA PRO A 472 -17.21 -16.06 -42.71
C PRO A 472 -18.69 -16.42 -42.87
N ALA A 473 -18.99 -17.73 -42.89
CA ALA A 473 -20.35 -18.22 -42.83
C ALA A 473 -21.09 -17.69 -41.60
N ALA A 474 -22.40 -17.43 -41.73
CA ALA A 474 -23.18 -16.87 -40.66
C ALA A 474 -23.34 -17.84 -39.47
N PHE A 475 -23.26 -17.30 -38.26
CA PHE A 475 -23.56 -18.07 -37.05
C PHE A 475 -25.06 -18.39 -36.96
N ALA A 476 -25.40 -19.48 -36.30
CA ALA A 476 -26.78 -19.89 -36.04
C ALA A 476 -27.57 -18.84 -35.23
N ASP A 477 -26.87 -18.07 -34.40
CA ASP A 477 -27.41 -16.97 -33.61
C ASP A 477 -27.13 -15.58 -34.21
N ASP A 478 -26.88 -15.49 -35.53
CA ASP A 478 -26.61 -14.22 -36.23
C ASP A 478 -27.72 -13.17 -36.04
N HIS A 479 -28.97 -13.61 -35.90
CA HIS A 479 -30.12 -12.74 -35.66
C HIS A 479 -30.11 -12.09 -34.27
N LEU A 480 -29.34 -12.61 -33.31
CA LEU A 480 -29.16 -12.02 -31.99
C LEU A 480 -28.05 -10.97 -31.96
N ILE A 481 -27.15 -10.97 -32.96
CA ILE A 481 -26.07 -9.98 -33.09
C ILE A 481 -26.68 -8.64 -33.49
N SER A 482 -26.44 -7.62 -32.68
CA SER A 482 -26.94 -6.28 -32.94
C SER A 482 -26.38 -5.72 -34.25
N SER A 483 -27.18 -4.95 -35.00
CA SER A 483 -26.79 -4.44 -36.32
C SER A 483 -25.49 -3.62 -36.30
N TRP A 484 -25.29 -2.83 -35.23
CA TRP A 484 -24.08 -2.03 -35.01
C TRP A 484 -22.83 -2.86 -34.72
N ALA A 485 -22.97 -4.07 -34.20
CA ALA A 485 -21.84 -4.95 -33.86
C ALA A 485 -21.48 -5.92 -34.98
N LYS A 486 -22.40 -6.16 -35.93
CA LYS A 486 -22.31 -7.28 -36.87
C LYS A 486 -21.02 -7.26 -37.70
N ASP A 487 -20.64 -6.11 -38.24
CA ASP A 487 -19.40 -6.00 -39.03
C ASP A 487 -18.15 -6.24 -38.17
N SER A 488 -18.13 -5.68 -36.95
CA SER A 488 -17.05 -5.90 -35.98
C SER A 488 -16.91 -7.37 -35.57
N VAL A 489 -18.03 -8.06 -35.33
CA VAL A 489 -18.04 -9.49 -34.98
C VAL A 489 -17.43 -10.33 -36.09
N TYR A 490 -17.88 -10.17 -37.33
CA TYR A 490 -17.36 -10.98 -38.43
C TYR A 490 -15.93 -10.61 -38.82
N PHE A 491 -15.53 -9.33 -38.70
CA PHE A 491 -14.14 -8.93 -38.84
C PHE A 491 -13.24 -9.64 -37.83
N MET A 492 -13.60 -9.62 -36.55
CA MET A 492 -12.83 -10.27 -35.47
C MET A 492 -12.74 -11.78 -35.64
N VAL A 493 -13.80 -12.42 -36.15
CA VAL A 493 -13.82 -13.85 -36.46
C VAL A 493 -12.94 -14.15 -37.67
N ALA A 494 -13.04 -13.37 -38.74
CA ALA A 494 -12.23 -13.55 -39.94
C ALA A 494 -10.72 -13.41 -39.67
N LYS A 495 -10.34 -12.53 -38.73
CA LYS A 495 -8.95 -12.34 -38.29
C LYS A 495 -8.50 -13.32 -37.20
N ASN A 496 -9.32 -14.33 -36.85
CA ASN A 496 -9.05 -15.32 -35.80
C ASN A 496 -8.80 -14.73 -34.40
N ILE A 497 -9.35 -13.56 -34.11
CA ILE A 497 -9.16 -12.86 -32.84
C ILE A 497 -10.20 -13.34 -31.82
N ILE A 498 -11.47 -13.39 -32.24
CA ILE A 498 -12.57 -13.95 -31.44
C ILE A 498 -13.07 -15.22 -32.11
N LYS A 499 -13.22 -16.28 -31.31
CA LYS A 499 -13.79 -17.56 -31.75
C LYS A 499 -15.24 -17.70 -31.25
N GLY A 500 -16.04 -18.49 -31.97
CA GLY A 500 -17.37 -18.90 -31.53
C GLY A 500 -17.32 -19.80 -30.30
N VAL A 501 -18.46 -19.98 -29.63
CA VAL A 501 -18.60 -20.73 -28.37
C VAL A 501 -18.97 -22.21 -28.58
N GLY A 502 -18.86 -22.71 -29.82
CA GLY A 502 -19.32 -24.05 -30.22
C GLY A 502 -20.75 -24.06 -30.76
N GLY A 503 -21.15 -25.18 -31.38
CA GLY A 503 -22.51 -25.34 -31.95
C GLY A 503 -22.88 -24.33 -33.04
N ASN A 504 -21.90 -23.79 -33.76
CA ASN A 504 -22.05 -22.68 -34.71
C ASN A 504 -22.67 -21.41 -34.10
N LYS A 505 -22.35 -21.09 -32.84
CA LYS A 505 -22.84 -19.89 -32.14
C LYS A 505 -21.74 -18.89 -31.80
N PHE A 506 -22.07 -17.60 -31.83
CA PHE A 506 -21.21 -16.53 -31.37
C PHE A 506 -21.47 -16.13 -29.90
N ALA A 507 -22.71 -16.23 -29.43
CA ALA A 507 -23.22 -15.74 -28.15
C ALA A 507 -22.97 -14.23 -27.95
N PRO A 508 -23.67 -13.33 -28.66
CA PRO A 508 -23.40 -11.89 -28.60
C PRO A 508 -23.74 -11.24 -27.24
N LYS A 509 -24.80 -11.71 -26.59
CA LYS A 509 -25.34 -11.20 -25.32
C LYS A 509 -26.19 -12.25 -24.62
N ASN A 510 -26.38 -12.10 -23.31
CA ASN A 510 -27.33 -12.93 -22.55
C ASN A 510 -28.76 -12.50 -22.91
N THR A 511 -29.61 -13.46 -23.23
CA THR A 511 -31.01 -13.25 -23.64
C THR A 511 -32.01 -13.89 -22.68
N THR A 512 -31.54 -14.74 -21.76
CA THR A 512 -32.35 -15.38 -20.73
C THR A 512 -31.76 -15.17 -19.34
N PRO A 513 -32.57 -15.24 -18.27
CA PRO A 513 -32.05 -15.17 -16.89
C PRO A 513 -31.03 -16.28 -16.56
N ALA A 514 -31.15 -17.45 -17.19
CA ALA A 514 -30.19 -18.54 -17.02
C ALA A 514 -28.82 -18.19 -17.62
N GLU A 515 -28.82 -17.62 -18.84
CA GLU A 515 -27.60 -17.13 -19.48
C GLU A 515 -26.94 -15.99 -18.68
N GLU A 516 -27.75 -15.10 -18.11
CA GLU A 516 -27.25 -14.00 -17.28
C GLU A 516 -26.61 -14.50 -15.99
N SER A 517 -27.26 -15.45 -15.30
CA SER A 517 -26.75 -16.10 -14.09
C SER A 517 -25.45 -16.88 -14.34
N MET A 518 -25.31 -17.46 -15.53
CA MET A 518 -24.12 -18.22 -15.93
C MET A 518 -23.06 -17.37 -16.65
N HIS A 519 -23.30 -16.08 -16.87
CA HIS A 519 -22.43 -15.20 -17.64
C HIS A 519 -22.09 -15.73 -19.05
N TYR A 520 -23.05 -16.40 -19.70
CA TYR A 520 -22.84 -17.17 -20.93
C TYR A 520 -22.19 -16.37 -22.08
N ALA A 521 -22.60 -15.11 -22.23
CA ALA A 521 -22.12 -14.21 -23.27
C ALA A 521 -21.22 -13.08 -22.74
N ASN A 522 -20.71 -13.20 -21.50
CA ASN A 522 -19.74 -12.27 -20.95
C ASN A 522 -18.34 -12.86 -21.05
N ALA A 523 -17.37 -12.06 -21.50
CA ALA A 523 -15.98 -12.48 -21.49
C ALA A 523 -15.46 -12.48 -20.05
N THR A 524 -14.66 -13.48 -19.69
CA THR A 524 -13.83 -13.39 -18.49
C THR A 524 -12.66 -12.43 -18.71
N ARG A 525 -12.01 -11.97 -17.64
CA ARG A 525 -10.83 -11.11 -17.74
C ARG A 525 -9.68 -11.79 -18.49
N GLU A 526 -9.45 -13.09 -18.26
CA GLU A 526 -8.49 -13.87 -19.06
C GLU A 526 -8.86 -13.91 -20.54
N GLN A 527 -10.13 -14.17 -20.88
CA GLN A 527 -10.57 -14.15 -22.29
C GLN A 527 -10.39 -12.77 -22.92
N ALA A 528 -10.68 -11.71 -22.19
CA ALA A 528 -10.55 -10.32 -22.63
C ALA A 528 -9.10 -9.93 -22.95
N ILE A 529 -8.15 -10.32 -22.09
CA ILE A 529 -6.73 -10.10 -22.36
C ILE A 529 -6.28 -10.92 -23.57
N LEU A 530 -6.69 -12.19 -23.66
CA LEU A 530 -6.31 -13.06 -24.77
C LEU A 530 -6.76 -12.53 -26.13
N ILE A 531 -7.99 -12.02 -26.24
CA ILE A 531 -8.45 -11.42 -27.50
C ILE A 531 -7.69 -10.13 -27.84
N ALA A 532 -7.21 -9.36 -26.85
CA ALA A 532 -6.33 -8.23 -27.08
C ALA A 532 -4.90 -8.66 -27.49
N THR A 533 -4.35 -9.72 -26.89
CA THR A 533 -3.07 -10.31 -27.29
C THR A 533 -3.11 -10.77 -28.74
N ARG A 534 -4.19 -11.43 -29.17
CA ARG A 534 -4.37 -11.88 -30.55
C ARG A 534 -4.52 -10.74 -31.55
N MET A 535 -5.02 -9.58 -31.13
CA MET A 535 -5.00 -8.37 -31.97
C MET A 535 -3.55 -7.98 -32.29
N VAL A 536 -2.65 -8.02 -31.30
CA VAL A 536 -1.24 -7.73 -31.50
C VAL A 536 -0.58 -8.79 -32.39
N GLU A 537 -0.88 -10.07 -32.20
CA GLU A 537 -0.30 -11.16 -33.00
C GLU A 537 -0.76 -11.15 -34.47
N ASN A 538 -2.05 -10.91 -34.70
CA ASN A 538 -2.65 -11.10 -36.02
C ASN A 538 -2.75 -9.82 -36.85
N LEU A 539 -2.56 -8.64 -36.24
CA LEU A 539 -2.76 -7.34 -36.92
C LEU A 539 -1.55 -6.40 -36.86
N LYS A 540 -0.45 -6.76 -36.18
CA LYS A 540 0.83 -6.01 -36.31
C LYS A 540 1.54 -6.30 -37.62
#